data_AF-A0A0F9PEY7-F1
#
_entry.id   AF-A0A0F9PEY7-F1
#
_cell.length_a   1.000
_cell.length_b   1.000
_cell.length_c   1.000
_cell.angle_alpha   90.00
_cell.angle_beta   90.00
_cell.angle_gamma   90.00
#
_symmetry.space_group_name_H-M   'P 1'
#
loop_
_entity.id
_entity.type
_entity.pdbx_description
1 polymer ?
#
loop_
_entity_poly.entity_id
_entity_poly.type
_entity_poly.pdbx_seq_one_letter_code
_entity_poly.pdbx_strand_id
1 'polypeptide(L)'
;MATVVGGRRLKRIPGLRAGRLPVERPLAVAVMNGGMVADVDPADIKDNQASLLKNARIRRGKTTRRFGKSSYLPTKPNSNAVIRMFDHRIGDTTYYRIRLTANNIYFTDGSSWTQIAGTFLSKPLDIASILGTLVVADGINRLQKIDLEAETISGLGTIAPRAKYVTGFSERVVGANVGNSDEAIESLWWSGNRNLDEFDALEDISAGNKRLDTSPRTVVDPISGVFGFSSVMIIPRERSIWLATQNPIASNPFNTFRAVPGIGTDLPGSIAIGREKIIFVDSRTRDVIVYSPGNPIQSIGSPIRDVILDNITDAEAISSTYFESEDEYFVTITESATVKVWVVNIKSGVWQYDEVPNLTSLDSLTGFSSYTSFDDATGTFNAASGTFDAASVTPVVVPVLVYGYSTGLLLKEDSSVQQDNSVDYTFELRSKEFKTIKEDIVITRILIEYQATVSGSIILQYSRDGGTTWKTGKTVTTNTGKVREIRLKKQIRTRRLMWRVTATDGQFDILGYEVDISVGGESKGE
;
A
#
# COMPACT_ATOMS: atom_id res chain seq x y z
N MET A 1 73.19 8.29 -11.43
CA MET A 1 73.55 7.39 -12.56
C MET A 1 73.62 5.98 -12.00
N ALA A 2 72.61 5.13 -12.27
CA ALA A 2 72.67 4.00 -13.22
C ALA A 2 73.43 2.78 -12.60
N THR A 3 73.03 1.51 -12.62
CA THR A 3 72.08 0.71 -13.43
C THR A 3 71.83 -0.64 -12.72
N VAL A 4 70.73 -1.32 -13.06
CA VAL A 4 70.26 -2.67 -12.61
C VAL A 4 71.04 -3.82 -13.29
N VAL A 5 70.99 -5.05 -12.73
CA VAL A 5 70.77 -6.40 -13.37
C VAL A 5 71.38 -7.48 -12.46
N GLY A 6 70.79 -8.64 -12.13
CA GLY A 6 69.58 -9.33 -12.55
C GLY A 6 69.70 -10.80 -12.09
N GLY A 7 68.73 -11.28 -11.31
CA GLY A 7 68.70 -12.60 -10.68
C GLY A 7 68.19 -13.74 -11.57
N ARG A 8 68.61 -14.96 -11.20
CA ARG A 8 68.48 -16.26 -11.87
C ARG A 8 67.10 -16.61 -12.46
N ARG A 9 67.12 -17.18 -13.69
CA ARG A 9 66.01 -17.90 -14.34
C ARG A 9 65.73 -19.24 -13.64
N LEU A 10 64.47 -19.48 -13.25
CA LEU A 10 63.94 -20.80 -12.92
C LEU A 10 63.60 -21.58 -14.21
N LYS A 11 64.06 -22.84 -14.27
CA LYS A 11 63.84 -23.78 -15.39
C LYS A 11 62.34 -24.13 -15.52
N ARG A 12 61.80 -24.03 -16.74
CA ARG A 12 60.47 -24.56 -17.11
C ARG A 12 60.48 -26.09 -17.06
N ILE A 13 59.55 -26.66 -16.29
CA ILE A 13 59.22 -28.10 -16.32
C ILE A 13 58.36 -28.35 -17.56
N PRO A 14 58.78 -29.21 -18.51
CA PRO A 14 57.96 -29.57 -19.68
C PRO A 14 56.86 -30.55 -19.24
N GLY A 15 55.58 -30.20 -19.44
CA GLY A 15 54.46 -31.13 -19.24
C GLY A 15 53.21 -30.54 -18.58
N LEU A 16 53.31 -29.42 -17.85
CA LEU A 16 52.14 -28.67 -17.40
C LEU A 16 51.67 -27.76 -18.54
N ARG A 17 50.72 -28.24 -19.35
CA ARG A 17 49.84 -27.31 -20.07
C ARG A 17 49.26 -26.39 -18.99
N ALA A 18 49.53 -25.09 -19.11
CA ALA A 18 48.76 -24.09 -18.39
C ALA A 18 47.30 -24.34 -18.78
N GLY A 19 46.55 -25.00 -17.91
CA GLY A 19 45.11 -25.09 -18.05
C GLY A 19 44.64 -23.66 -18.23
N ARG A 20 43.96 -23.37 -19.34
CA ARG A 20 43.28 -22.08 -19.50
C ARG A 20 42.52 -21.86 -18.21
N LEU A 21 42.82 -20.76 -17.51
CA LEU A 21 41.98 -20.31 -16.42
C LEU A 21 40.55 -20.33 -16.97
N PRO A 22 39.60 -20.98 -16.27
CA PRO A 22 38.23 -21.03 -16.74
C PRO A 22 37.78 -19.61 -17.04
N VAL A 23 37.27 -19.38 -18.25
CA VAL A 23 36.77 -18.06 -18.62
C VAL A 23 35.51 -17.85 -17.80
N GLU A 24 35.58 -16.95 -16.82
CA GLU A 24 34.39 -16.49 -16.09
C GLU A 24 33.46 -15.82 -17.09
N ARG A 25 32.18 -16.23 -17.07
CA ARG A 25 31.12 -15.60 -17.87
C ARG A 25 29.96 -15.23 -16.96
N PRO A 26 29.34 -14.06 -17.17
CA PRO A 26 28.13 -13.72 -16.43
C PRO A 26 27.02 -14.69 -16.82
N LEU A 27 26.45 -15.34 -15.82
CA LEU A 27 25.20 -16.09 -15.94
C LEU A 27 24.01 -15.14 -16.00
N ALA A 28 24.02 -14.10 -15.17
CA ALA A 28 22.97 -13.10 -15.11
C ALA A 28 23.53 -11.75 -14.63
N VAL A 29 23.06 -10.67 -15.26
CA VAL A 29 23.31 -9.28 -14.86
C VAL A 29 21.99 -8.53 -14.96
N ALA A 30 21.52 -7.96 -13.86
CA ALA A 30 20.25 -7.25 -13.87
C ALA A 30 20.19 -6.11 -12.85
N VAL A 31 19.40 -5.10 -13.18
CA VAL A 31 18.96 -4.04 -12.27
C VAL A 31 17.81 -4.57 -11.44
N MET A 32 17.81 -4.36 -10.13
CA MET A 32 16.74 -4.84 -9.25
C MET A 32 15.59 -3.84 -9.20
N ASN A 33 14.69 -3.91 -10.19
CA ASN A 33 13.54 -3.01 -10.31
C ASN A 33 12.23 -3.67 -10.78
N GLY A 34 12.21 -4.98 -11.02
CA GLY A 34 11.04 -5.71 -11.53
C GLY A 34 10.08 -6.22 -10.45
N GLY A 35 10.46 -6.10 -9.18
CA GLY A 35 9.73 -6.56 -7.98
C GLY A 35 9.32 -8.02 -7.96
N MET A 36 8.31 -8.31 -7.16
CA MET A 36 7.94 -9.67 -6.79
C MET A 36 7.01 -10.32 -7.81
N VAL A 37 7.31 -11.58 -8.13
CA VAL A 37 6.42 -12.47 -8.88
C VAL A 37 6.29 -13.76 -8.08
N ALA A 38 5.05 -14.19 -7.84
CA ALA A 38 4.75 -15.38 -7.05
C ALA A 38 3.89 -16.42 -7.77
N ASP A 39 3.17 -16.02 -8.82
CA ASP A 39 2.23 -16.88 -9.55
C ASP A 39 2.90 -17.76 -10.63
N VAL A 40 4.24 -17.73 -10.74
CA VAL A 40 5.03 -18.49 -11.72
C VAL A 40 6.19 -19.19 -11.01
N ASP A 41 6.68 -20.31 -11.56
CA ASP A 41 7.86 -21.01 -11.04
C ASP A 41 9.03 -20.01 -10.85
N PRO A 42 9.69 -19.98 -9.67
CA PRO A 42 10.83 -19.11 -9.42
C PRO A 42 11.97 -19.20 -10.44
N ALA A 43 12.07 -20.29 -11.21
CA ALA A 43 13.06 -20.42 -12.29
C ALA A 43 12.70 -19.63 -13.56
N ASP A 44 11.41 -19.38 -13.79
CA ASP A 44 10.87 -18.79 -15.02
C ASP A 44 10.67 -17.26 -14.91
N ILE A 45 10.84 -16.68 -13.72
CA ILE A 45 10.79 -15.23 -13.54
C ILE A 45 11.99 -14.53 -14.20
N LYS A 46 11.83 -13.25 -14.54
CA LYS A 46 12.91 -12.48 -15.19
C LYS A 46 14.04 -12.16 -14.21
N ASP A 47 15.24 -11.92 -14.73
CA ASP A 47 16.43 -11.63 -13.91
C ASP A 47 16.27 -10.34 -13.08
N ASN A 48 15.53 -9.34 -13.57
CA ASN A 48 15.26 -8.13 -12.80
C ASN A 48 14.13 -8.28 -11.75
N GLN A 49 13.49 -9.45 -11.69
CA GLN A 49 12.40 -9.76 -10.77
C GLN A 49 12.89 -10.62 -9.60
N ALA A 50 12.16 -10.57 -8.51
CA ALA A 50 12.44 -11.26 -7.26
C ALA A 50 11.39 -12.34 -7.02
N SER A 51 11.80 -13.48 -6.47
CA SER A 51 10.86 -14.49 -6.00
C SER A 51 10.24 -14.09 -4.65
N LEU A 52 10.88 -13.16 -3.94
CA LEU A 52 10.39 -12.58 -2.69
C LEU A 52 10.94 -11.17 -2.53
N LEU A 53 10.05 -10.23 -2.22
CA LEU A 53 10.43 -8.86 -1.89
C LEU A 53 9.65 -8.38 -0.67
N LYS A 54 10.29 -8.49 0.50
CA LYS A 54 9.71 -8.24 1.82
C LYS A 54 10.29 -6.98 2.46
N ASN A 55 9.41 -6.14 3.02
CA ASN A 55 9.77 -4.91 3.72
C ASN A 55 10.63 -3.98 2.86
N ALA A 56 10.25 -3.81 1.59
CA ALA A 56 10.98 -3.06 0.59
C ALA A 56 10.04 -2.10 -0.17
N ARG A 57 10.61 -1.16 -0.91
CA ARG A 57 9.91 -0.27 -1.83
C ARG A 57 10.63 -0.27 -3.17
N ILE A 58 9.88 -0.33 -4.26
CA ILE A 58 10.42 -0.11 -5.60
C ILE A 58 9.93 1.24 -6.09
N ARG A 59 10.79 2.25 -5.96
CA ARG A 59 10.50 3.63 -6.35
C ARG A 59 11.61 4.12 -7.28
N ARG A 60 11.22 4.85 -8.33
CA ARG A 60 12.16 5.52 -9.24
C ARG A 60 13.25 4.59 -9.81
N GLY A 61 12.88 3.33 -10.07
CA GLY A 61 13.78 2.32 -10.67
C GLY A 61 14.79 1.70 -9.71
N LYS A 62 14.64 1.86 -8.39
CA LYS A 62 15.52 1.27 -7.37
C LYS A 62 14.71 0.45 -6.37
N THR A 63 15.33 -0.61 -5.83
CA THR A 63 14.78 -1.37 -4.70
C THR A 63 15.39 -0.86 -3.41
N THR A 64 14.59 -0.28 -2.54
CA THR A 64 15.02 0.33 -1.29
C THR A 64 14.44 -0.44 -0.12
N ARG A 65 15.19 -0.61 0.98
CA ARG A 65 14.60 -1.06 2.25
C ARG A 65 13.51 -0.07 2.65
N ARG A 66 12.32 -0.51 3.03
CA ARG A 66 11.24 0.42 3.43
C ARG A 66 11.73 1.32 4.57
N PHE A 67 11.07 2.46 4.78
CA PHE A 67 11.37 3.27 5.97
C PHE A 67 10.77 2.64 7.23
N GLY A 68 11.31 3.03 8.39
CA GLY A 68 10.71 2.70 9.67
C GLY A 68 9.41 3.47 9.91
N LYS A 69 8.79 3.21 11.06
CA LYS A 69 7.57 3.90 11.47
C LYS A 69 7.77 4.61 12.80
N SER A 70 7.39 5.88 12.87
CA SER A 70 7.40 6.68 14.10
C SER A 70 5.99 6.90 14.63
N SER A 71 5.86 7.27 15.90
CA SER A 71 4.56 7.55 16.51
C SER A 71 3.82 8.66 15.77
N TYR A 72 2.55 8.39 15.48
CA TYR A 72 1.64 9.40 14.96
C TYR A 72 0.99 10.13 16.14
N LEU A 73 1.20 11.44 16.22
CA LEU A 73 0.72 12.29 17.30
C LEU A 73 -0.65 12.91 16.95
N PRO A 74 -1.48 13.24 17.96
CA PRO A 74 -1.25 13.04 19.41
C PRO A 74 -1.31 11.57 19.83
N THR A 75 -0.69 11.24 20.97
CA THR A 75 -0.64 9.87 21.50
C THR A 75 -2.03 9.28 21.67
N LYS A 76 -2.18 7.98 21.39
CA LYS A 76 -3.46 7.27 21.40
C LYS A 76 -4.30 7.57 22.67
N PRO A 77 -5.62 7.81 22.55
CA PRO A 77 -6.48 8.07 23.71
C PRO A 77 -6.85 6.81 24.48
N ASN A 78 -6.79 5.64 23.85
CA ASN A 78 -7.11 4.35 24.47
C ASN A 78 -6.34 3.22 23.78
N SER A 79 -6.49 2.01 24.32
CA SER A 79 -5.87 0.80 23.76
C SER A 79 -6.80 -0.02 22.85
N ASN A 80 -7.93 0.55 22.42
CA ASN A 80 -8.88 -0.16 21.55
C ASN A 80 -8.32 -0.25 20.12
N ALA A 81 -8.62 -1.35 19.43
CA ALA A 81 -8.23 -1.56 18.04
C ALA A 81 -8.73 -0.42 17.16
N VAL A 82 -7.83 0.10 16.32
CA VAL A 82 -8.17 1.13 15.33
C VAL A 82 -8.81 0.45 14.13
N ILE A 83 -10.02 0.86 13.78
CA ILE A 83 -10.74 0.30 12.63
C ILE A 83 -10.48 1.14 11.39
N ARG A 84 -10.51 2.46 11.53
CA ARG A 84 -10.33 3.40 10.42
C ARG A 84 -9.94 4.77 10.95
N MET A 85 -9.15 5.48 10.18
CA MET A 85 -8.84 6.89 10.37
C MET A 85 -9.42 7.68 9.20
N PHE A 86 -9.93 8.89 9.46
CA PHE A 86 -10.52 9.74 8.44
C PHE A 86 -10.21 11.21 8.70
N ASP A 87 -9.91 11.96 7.65
CA ASP A 87 -9.69 13.40 7.74
C ASP A 87 -10.93 14.18 7.29
N HIS A 88 -11.38 15.06 8.17
CA HIS A 88 -12.44 16.00 7.92
C HIS A 88 -11.86 17.39 7.75
N ARG A 89 -11.89 17.90 6.52
CA ARG A 89 -11.45 19.26 6.20
C ARG A 89 -12.62 20.24 6.32
N ILE A 90 -12.43 21.30 7.10
CA ILE A 90 -13.32 22.47 7.16
C ILE A 90 -12.56 23.68 6.64
N GLY A 91 -13.06 24.28 5.55
CA GLY A 91 -12.35 25.38 4.89
C GLY A 91 -10.97 24.95 4.36
N ASP A 92 -10.03 25.89 4.31
CA ASP A 92 -8.76 25.62 3.63
C ASP A 92 -7.68 24.99 4.51
N THR A 93 -7.65 25.33 5.80
CA THR A 93 -6.54 25.01 6.71
C THR A 93 -6.94 24.20 7.93
N THR A 94 -8.24 24.09 8.25
CA THR A 94 -8.70 23.36 9.43
C THR A 94 -8.99 21.91 9.08
N TYR A 95 -8.33 20.99 9.78
CA TYR A 95 -8.53 19.56 9.62
C TYR A 95 -8.77 18.93 10.97
N TYR A 96 -9.86 18.18 11.06
CA TYR A 96 -10.15 17.30 12.18
C TYR A 96 -9.85 15.88 11.76
N ARG A 97 -9.08 15.17 12.57
CA ARG A 97 -8.80 13.75 12.33
C ARG A 97 -9.72 12.93 13.20
N ILE A 98 -10.39 11.97 12.60
CA ILE A 98 -11.34 11.10 13.24
C ILE A 98 -10.72 9.71 13.34
N ARG A 99 -10.78 9.14 14.54
CA ARG A 99 -10.38 7.78 14.85
C ARG A 99 -11.60 6.96 15.19
N LEU A 100 -11.87 5.93 14.40
CA LEU A 100 -12.96 5.00 14.59
C LEU A 100 -12.44 3.72 15.27
N THR A 101 -13.13 3.30 16.31
CA THR A 101 -12.98 1.99 16.96
C THR A 101 -14.32 1.27 16.92
N ALA A 102 -14.40 0.04 17.43
CA ALA A 102 -15.65 -0.74 17.38
C ALA A 102 -16.82 -0.02 18.07
N ASN A 103 -16.55 0.68 19.18
CA ASN A 103 -17.59 1.23 20.05
C ASN A 103 -17.45 2.75 20.29
N ASN A 104 -16.32 3.35 19.93
CA ASN A 104 -16.00 4.74 20.27
C ASN A 104 -15.44 5.48 19.06
N ILE A 105 -15.78 6.77 18.97
CA ILE A 105 -15.17 7.71 18.03
C ILE A 105 -14.41 8.76 18.82
N TYR A 106 -13.23 9.08 18.34
CA TYR A 106 -12.44 10.19 18.83
C TYR A 106 -12.14 11.14 17.67
N PHE A 107 -12.05 12.42 17.96
CA PHE A 107 -11.51 13.40 17.01
C PHE A 107 -10.35 14.18 17.63
N THR A 108 -9.52 14.78 16.78
CA THR A 108 -8.44 15.68 17.20
C THR A 108 -8.21 16.75 16.15
N ASP A 109 -7.88 17.96 16.59
CA ASP A 109 -7.36 19.07 15.79
C ASP A 109 -5.82 19.05 15.68
N GLY A 110 -5.17 18.05 16.30
CA GLY A 110 -3.72 17.91 16.37
C GLY A 110 -3.15 18.07 17.79
N SER A 111 -3.93 18.60 18.74
CA SER A 111 -3.46 18.83 20.12
C SER A 111 -3.69 17.61 21.04
N SER A 112 -4.94 17.18 21.15
CA SER A 112 -5.37 16.08 22.00
C SER A 112 -6.58 15.37 21.40
N TRP A 113 -6.87 14.17 21.88
CA TRP A 113 -8.01 13.38 21.43
C TRP A 113 -9.23 13.65 22.31
N THR A 114 -10.33 14.06 21.68
CA THR A 114 -11.63 14.24 22.32
C THR A 114 -12.55 13.09 21.93
N GLN A 115 -13.23 12.49 22.92
CA GLN A 115 -14.18 11.43 22.64
C GLN A 115 -15.54 12.01 22.26
N ILE A 116 -16.14 11.50 21.21
CA ILE A 116 -17.50 11.87 20.80
C ILE A 116 -18.51 11.05 21.61
N ALA A 117 -19.47 11.71 22.21
CA ALA A 117 -20.54 11.08 22.98
C ALA A 117 -21.62 10.49 22.05
N GLY A 118 -21.98 9.24 22.29
CA GLY A 118 -22.96 8.50 21.49
C GLY A 118 -22.64 7.01 21.47
N THR A 119 -23.54 6.22 20.86
CA THR A 119 -23.34 4.79 20.67
C THR A 119 -23.67 4.40 19.25
N PHE A 120 -22.81 3.57 18.65
CA PHE A 120 -23.18 2.76 17.49
C PHE A 120 -23.69 1.42 17.97
N LEU A 121 -24.65 0.86 17.25
CA LEU A 121 -25.14 -0.49 17.48
C LEU A 121 -24.28 -1.53 16.74
N SER A 122 -23.47 -1.09 15.77
CA SER A 122 -22.52 -1.90 15.01
C SER A 122 -21.24 -1.12 14.68
N LYS A 123 -20.24 -1.84 14.19
CA LYS A 123 -19.01 -1.27 13.64
C LYS A 123 -19.35 -0.31 12.48
N PRO A 124 -18.86 0.94 12.49
CA PRO A 124 -18.95 1.84 11.35
C PRO A 124 -18.32 1.20 10.10
N LEU A 125 -19.06 1.19 8.99
CA LEU A 125 -18.62 0.64 7.71
C LEU A 125 -18.05 1.73 6.81
N ASP A 126 -18.68 2.90 6.79
CA ASP A 126 -18.27 4.00 5.91
C ASP A 126 -18.50 5.38 6.52
N ILE A 127 -17.72 6.36 6.05
CA ILE A 127 -17.75 7.74 6.51
C ILE A 127 -17.46 8.69 5.36
N ALA A 128 -18.19 9.80 5.30
CA ALA A 128 -18.00 10.84 4.29
C ALA A 128 -18.20 12.25 4.88
N SER A 129 -17.53 13.22 4.27
CA SER A 129 -17.74 14.65 4.52
C SER A 129 -18.59 15.24 3.40
N ILE A 130 -19.78 15.75 3.72
CA ILE A 130 -20.74 16.33 2.77
C ILE A 130 -21.09 17.74 3.21
N LEU A 131 -20.74 18.75 2.41
CA LEU A 131 -20.97 20.18 2.71
C LEU A 131 -20.53 20.59 4.13
N GLY A 132 -19.40 20.06 4.61
CA GLY A 132 -18.90 20.32 5.97
C GLY A 132 -19.56 19.50 7.08
N THR A 133 -20.51 18.63 6.76
CA THR A 133 -21.12 17.70 7.73
C THR A 133 -20.49 16.31 7.60
N LEU A 134 -20.13 15.72 8.73
CA LEU A 134 -19.66 14.34 8.78
C LEU A 134 -20.82 13.37 8.90
N VAL A 135 -20.92 12.42 7.98
CA VAL A 135 -21.96 11.40 7.96
C VAL A 135 -21.33 10.02 8.02
N VAL A 136 -21.85 9.18 8.92
CA VAL A 136 -21.40 7.79 9.12
C VAL A 136 -22.52 6.80 8.78
N ALA A 137 -22.11 5.69 8.18
CA ALA A 137 -22.93 4.55 7.83
C ALA A 137 -22.42 3.28 8.52
N ASP A 138 -23.34 2.49 9.09
CA ASP A 138 -23.04 1.23 9.80
C ASP A 138 -23.95 0.06 9.35
N GLY A 139 -24.88 0.31 8.41
CA GLY A 139 -25.84 -0.66 7.90
C GLY A 139 -27.01 -1.01 8.83
N ILE A 140 -27.01 -0.57 10.10
CA ILE A 140 -28.02 -0.94 11.10
C ILE A 140 -28.79 0.30 11.56
N ASN A 141 -28.06 1.33 11.99
CA ASN A 141 -28.64 2.61 12.32
C ASN A 141 -28.99 3.38 11.04
N ARG A 142 -29.92 4.31 11.20
CA ARG A 142 -30.09 5.35 10.16
C ARG A 142 -28.80 6.14 10.06
N LEU A 143 -28.50 6.67 8.87
CA LEU A 143 -27.33 7.55 8.69
C LEU A 143 -27.24 8.55 9.84
N GLN A 144 -26.06 8.65 10.44
CA GLN A 144 -25.82 9.48 11.61
C GLN A 144 -24.89 10.62 11.23
N LYS A 145 -25.13 11.80 11.80
CA LYS A 145 -24.20 12.92 11.73
C LYS A 145 -23.31 12.93 12.97
N ILE A 146 -22.04 13.26 12.73
CA ILE A 146 -21.09 13.56 13.80
C ILE A 146 -20.98 15.08 13.90
N ASP A 147 -21.31 15.60 15.07
CA ASP A 147 -21.14 17.01 15.41
C ASP A 147 -19.87 17.17 16.25
N LEU A 148 -18.86 17.81 15.66
CA LEU A 148 -17.56 18.04 16.31
C LEU A 148 -17.60 19.18 17.33
N GLU A 149 -18.54 20.13 17.20
CA GLU A 149 -18.68 21.25 18.13
C GLU A 149 -19.48 20.84 19.36
N ALA A 150 -20.58 20.11 19.15
CA ALA A 150 -21.38 19.55 20.24
C ALA A 150 -20.77 18.28 20.84
N GLU A 151 -19.74 17.71 20.20
CA GLU A 151 -19.10 16.43 20.57
C GLU A 151 -20.09 15.27 20.69
N THR A 152 -21.10 15.22 19.80
CA THR A 152 -22.16 14.21 19.83
C THR A 152 -22.38 13.51 18.49
N ILE A 153 -22.97 12.31 18.56
CA ILE A 153 -23.53 11.59 17.42
C ILE A 153 -25.05 11.68 17.50
N SER A 154 -25.68 12.05 16.39
CA SER A 154 -27.14 12.09 16.27
C SER A 154 -27.60 11.54 14.92
N GLY A 155 -28.87 11.17 14.80
CA GLY A 155 -29.43 10.82 13.50
C GLY A 155 -29.30 11.99 12.54
N LEU A 156 -28.94 11.70 11.28
CA LEU A 156 -28.85 12.73 10.24
C LEU A 156 -30.22 13.39 10.04
N GLY A 157 -31.29 12.59 10.01
CA GLY A 157 -32.68 13.03 9.97
C GLY A 157 -33.63 11.95 10.48
N THR A 158 -34.91 12.30 10.69
CA THR A 158 -35.93 11.39 11.27
C THR A 158 -36.32 10.26 10.33
N ILE A 159 -35.99 10.36 9.04
CA ILE A 159 -36.31 9.37 8.00
C ILE A 159 -35.07 8.95 7.19
N ALA A 160 -33.87 9.31 7.66
CA ALA A 160 -32.65 8.93 6.97
C ALA A 160 -32.53 7.41 6.78
N PRO A 161 -31.99 6.93 5.66
CA PRO A 161 -31.92 5.51 5.34
C PRO A 161 -30.93 4.76 6.25
N ARG A 162 -31.12 3.45 6.39
CA ARG A 162 -30.12 2.52 6.94
C ARG A 162 -29.22 2.05 5.82
N ALA A 163 -28.07 2.70 5.64
CA ALA A 163 -27.16 2.42 4.53
C ALA A 163 -25.87 1.78 5.04
N LYS A 164 -25.24 0.92 4.23
CA LYS A 164 -23.90 0.39 4.50
C LYS A 164 -22.79 1.33 4.02
N TYR A 165 -23.03 2.06 2.92
CA TYR A 165 -22.06 2.96 2.30
C TYR A 165 -22.64 4.35 2.13
N VAL A 166 -21.80 5.38 2.24
CA VAL A 166 -22.23 6.77 2.16
C VAL A 166 -21.23 7.63 1.42
N THR A 167 -21.72 8.55 0.59
CA THR A 167 -20.88 9.54 -0.08
C THR A 167 -21.63 10.85 -0.29
N GLY A 168 -20.88 11.92 -0.61
CA GLY A 168 -21.45 13.18 -1.06
C GLY A 168 -21.41 13.26 -2.59
N PHE A 169 -22.53 13.59 -3.23
CA PHE A 169 -22.54 13.84 -4.67
C PHE A 169 -23.62 14.85 -5.03
N SER A 170 -23.27 15.82 -5.88
CA SER A 170 -24.19 16.89 -6.29
C SER A 170 -24.88 17.59 -5.11
N GLU A 171 -24.12 17.96 -4.07
CA GLU A 171 -24.62 18.66 -2.87
C GLU A 171 -25.67 17.89 -2.05
N ARG A 172 -25.68 16.56 -2.14
CA ARG A 172 -26.57 15.66 -1.41
C ARG A 172 -25.79 14.59 -0.68
N VAL A 173 -26.38 14.06 0.40
CA VAL A 173 -25.95 12.79 0.99
C VAL A 173 -26.52 11.67 0.14
N VAL A 174 -25.69 10.73 -0.29
CA VAL A 174 -26.11 9.53 -1.02
C VAL A 174 -25.76 8.30 -0.19
N GLY A 175 -26.79 7.56 0.21
CA GLY A 175 -26.67 6.26 0.87
C GLY A 175 -26.84 5.13 -0.13
N ALA A 176 -25.99 4.10 -0.04
CA ALA A 176 -26.06 2.93 -0.89
C ALA A 176 -26.13 1.63 -0.09
N ASN A 177 -26.67 0.59 -0.74
CA ASN A 177 -26.99 -0.70 -0.11
C ASN A 177 -27.90 -0.48 1.11
N VAL A 178 -29.06 0.12 0.84
CA VAL A 178 -30.02 0.56 1.85
C VAL A 178 -31.03 -0.54 2.13
N GLY A 179 -31.04 -1.04 3.37
CA GLY A 179 -32.13 -1.85 3.93
C GLY A 179 -31.73 -2.61 5.20
N ASN A 180 -32.54 -3.58 5.61
CA ASN A 180 -32.29 -4.34 6.84
C ASN A 180 -31.21 -5.39 6.60
N SER A 181 -30.44 -5.74 7.65
CA SER A 181 -29.16 -6.49 7.63
C SER A 181 -29.07 -7.71 6.70
N ASP A 182 -30.19 -8.32 6.33
CA ASP A 182 -30.27 -9.60 5.63
C ASP A 182 -30.62 -9.45 4.12
N GLU A 183 -31.00 -8.26 3.66
CA GLU A 183 -31.27 -8.00 2.25
C GLU A 183 -30.13 -7.17 1.65
N ALA A 184 -29.30 -7.82 0.83
CA ALA A 184 -28.27 -7.13 0.06
C ALA A 184 -28.94 -6.35 -1.08
N ILE A 185 -29.06 -5.02 -0.92
CA ILE A 185 -30.01 -4.24 -1.73
C ILE A 185 -29.30 -3.39 -2.78
N GLU A 186 -29.89 -3.38 -3.97
CA GLU A 186 -29.42 -2.68 -5.16
C GLU A 186 -29.93 -1.23 -5.21
N SER A 187 -30.25 -0.61 -4.06
CA SER A 187 -30.88 0.71 -4.00
C SER A 187 -29.91 1.80 -3.58
N LEU A 188 -30.09 2.95 -4.21
CA LEU A 188 -29.51 4.23 -3.82
C LEU A 188 -30.61 5.12 -3.23
N TRP A 189 -30.29 5.83 -2.17
CA TRP A 189 -31.12 6.86 -1.57
C TRP A 189 -30.33 8.16 -1.52
N TRP A 190 -30.99 9.29 -1.69
CA TRP A 190 -30.34 10.59 -1.60
C TRP A 190 -31.20 11.63 -0.89
N SER A 191 -30.52 12.53 -0.18
CA SER A 191 -31.15 13.64 0.51
C SER A 191 -31.61 14.74 -0.46
N GLY A 192 -32.39 15.68 0.07
CA GLY A 192 -32.69 16.94 -0.59
C GLY A 192 -31.43 17.75 -0.94
N ASN A 193 -31.54 18.63 -1.93
CA ASN A 193 -30.43 19.45 -2.41
C ASN A 193 -30.00 20.46 -1.34
N ARG A 194 -28.76 20.33 -0.82
CA ARG A 194 -28.27 21.10 0.34
C ARG A 194 -29.15 20.96 1.61
N ASN A 195 -30.06 20.01 1.62
CA ASN A 195 -30.96 19.70 2.71
C ASN A 195 -30.66 18.26 3.17
N LEU A 196 -29.60 18.11 3.96
CA LEU A 196 -28.92 16.83 4.14
C LEU A 196 -29.70 15.84 5.04
N ASP A 197 -30.64 16.35 5.83
CA ASP A 197 -31.47 15.60 6.78
C ASP A 197 -32.83 15.16 6.20
N GLU A 198 -33.22 15.71 5.06
CA GLU A 198 -34.49 15.41 4.39
C GLU A 198 -34.33 14.34 3.30
N PHE A 199 -35.14 13.29 3.38
CA PHE A 199 -35.13 12.15 2.45
C PHE A 199 -36.52 11.82 1.86
N ASP A 200 -37.56 12.57 2.22
CA ASP A 200 -38.91 12.43 1.70
C ASP A 200 -39.10 13.34 0.48
N ALA A 201 -39.46 12.72 -0.63
CA ALA A 201 -39.75 13.43 -1.88
C ALA A 201 -41.02 14.30 -1.79
N LEU A 202 -41.88 14.08 -0.78
CA LEU A 202 -43.08 14.89 -0.53
C LEU A 202 -42.75 16.22 0.17
N GLU A 203 -41.73 16.23 1.03
CA GLU A 203 -41.25 17.42 1.74
C GLU A 203 -40.19 18.17 0.90
N ASP A 204 -39.30 17.44 0.23
CA ASP A 204 -38.33 17.98 -0.72
C ASP A 204 -38.33 17.18 -2.02
N ILE A 205 -38.88 17.77 -3.10
CA ILE A 205 -38.96 17.14 -4.43
C ILE A 205 -37.61 16.64 -4.97
N SER A 206 -36.49 17.14 -4.44
CA SER A 206 -35.15 16.77 -4.87
C SER A 206 -34.53 15.60 -4.11
N ALA A 207 -35.18 15.14 -3.03
CA ALA A 207 -34.88 13.89 -2.34
C ALA A 207 -35.47 12.70 -3.10
N GLY A 208 -34.98 11.49 -2.81
CA GLY A 208 -35.57 10.29 -3.39
C GLY A 208 -34.72 9.05 -3.28
N ASN A 209 -35.19 8.00 -3.94
CA ASN A 209 -34.49 6.74 -4.03
C ASN A 209 -34.65 6.12 -5.43
N LYS A 210 -33.70 5.25 -5.79
CA LYS A 210 -33.71 4.51 -7.05
C LYS A 210 -33.10 3.15 -6.85
N ARG A 211 -33.79 2.12 -7.35
CA ARG A 211 -33.20 0.79 -7.49
C ARG A 211 -32.40 0.70 -8.79
N LEU A 212 -31.18 0.22 -8.70
CA LEU A 212 -30.30 -0.09 -9.83
C LEU A 212 -30.62 -1.50 -10.36
N ASP A 213 -31.80 -1.67 -10.92
CA ASP A 213 -32.21 -2.97 -11.48
C ASP A 213 -31.95 -3.03 -13.00
N THR A 214 -31.63 -4.23 -13.48
CA THR A 214 -31.70 -4.61 -14.89
C THR A 214 -32.51 -5.90 -14.99
N SER A 215 -33.79 -5.79 -15.37
CA SER A 215 -34.74 -6.88 -15.61
C SER A 215 -34.24 -7.93 -16.63
N PRO A 216 -34.70 -9.20 -16.59
CA PRO A 216 -35.18 -9.98 -15.44
C PRO A 216 -34.03 -10.85 -14.90
N ARG A 217 -33.73 -10.81 -13.60
CA ARG A 217 -32.56 -11.49 -13.02
C ARG A 217 -32.94 -12.65 -12.11
N THR A 218 -32.27 -13.79 -12.33
CA THR A 218 -32.20 -14.95 -11.43
C THR A 218 -31.16 -14.77 -10.32
N VAL A 219 -30.32 -13.72 -10.36
CA VAL A 219 -29.26 -13.50 -9.37
C VAL A 219 -29.11 -12.02 -9.00
N VAL A 220 -29.13 -11.74 -7.70
CA VAL A 220 -28.91 -10.41 -7.09
C VAL A 220 -27.43 -10.00 -7.24
N ASP A 221 -27.17 -8.71 -7.44
CA ASP A 221 -25.83 -8.13 -7.61
C ASP A 221 -25.71 -6.92 -6.68
N PRO A 222 -25.45 -7.10 -5.38
CA PRO A 222 -25.54 -6.02 -4.42
C PRO A 222 -24.46 -4.95 -4.62
N ILE A 223 -24.73 -3.75 -4.10
CA ILE A 223 -23.78 -2.64 -4.13
C ILE A 223 -22.70 -2.87 -3.07
N SER A 224 -21.43 -2.74 -3.46
CA SER A 224 -20.25 -2.97 -2.62
C SER A 224 -19.55 -1.67 -2.22
N GLY A 225 -20.01 -0.53 -2.73
CA GLY A 225 -19.48 0.78 -2.37
C GLY A 225 -20.15 1.90 -3.17
N VAL A 226 -19.93 3.15 -2.75
CA VAL A 226 -20.42 4.34 -3.48
C VAL A 226 -19.42 5.48 -3.32
N PHE A 227 -18.97 6.06 -4.43
CA PHE A 227 -17.89 7.05 -4.44
C PHE A 227 -18.25 8.23 -5.33
N GLY A 228 -18.51 9.39 -4.71
CA GLY A 228 -18.78 10.65 -5.41
C GLY A 228 -17.48 11.34 -5.82
N PHE A 229 -17.33 11.58 -7.13
CA PHE A 229 -16.30 12.49 -7.67
C PHE A 229 -16.96 13.80 -8.14
N SER A 230 -16.15 14.71 -8.68
CA SER A 230 -16.58 16.06 -9.12
C SER A 230 -17.80 16.06 -10.04
N SER A 231 -17.81 15.16 -11.04
CA SER A 231 -18.82 15.13 -12.12
C SER A 231 -19.56 13.80 -12.25
N VAL A 232 -19.02 12.75 -11.63
CA VAL A 232 -19.51 11.37 -11.76
C VAL A 232 -19.42 10.68 -10.41
N MET A 233 -20.40 9.83 -10.12
CA MET A 233 -20.38 8.93 -8.99
C MET A 233 -20.16 7.50 -9.50
N ILE A 234 -19.20 6.80 -8.92
CA ILE A 234 -18.87 5.41 -9.25
C ILE A 234 -19.50 4.50 -8.19
N ILE A 235 -20.26 3.50 -8.66
CA ILE A 235 -20.98 2.56 -7.81
C ILE A 235 -20.51 1.14 -8.18
N PRO A 236 -19.45 0.62 -7.53
CA PRO A 236 -19.07 -0.78 -7.68
C PRO A 236 -20.11 -1.69 -7.03
N ARG A 237 -20.46 -2.76 -7.75
CA ARG A 237 -21.29 -3.88 -7.30
C ARG A 237 -20.45 -5.15 -7.37
N GLU A 238 -20.97 -6.26 -6.87
CA GLU A 238 -20.27 -7.55 -6.91
C GLU A 238 -19.88 -8.00 -8.34
N ARG A 239 -20.67 -7.64 -9.35
CA ARG A 239 -20.48 -8.14 -10.73
C ARG A 239 -20.53 -7.06 -11.81
N SER A 240 -20.69 -5.79 -11.42
CA SER A 240 -20.73 -4.69 -12.37
C SER A 240 -20.29 -3.37 -11.75
N ILE A 241 -19.76 -2.48 -12.58
CA ILE A 241 -19.52 -1.09 -12.20
C ILE A 241 -20.59 -0.21 -12.86
N TRP A 242 -21.28 0.56 -12.03
CA TRP A 242 -22.26 1.54 -12.45
C TRP A 242 -21.71 2.95 -12.28
N LEU A 243 -22.18 3.84 -13.15
CA LEU A 243 -21.90 5.26 -13.05
C LEU A 243 -23.22 6.00 -12.85
N ALA A 244 -23.12 7.12 -12.14
CA ALA A 244 -24.18 8.10 -12.03
C ALA A 244 -23.64 9.49 -12.39
N THR A 245 -24.32 10.19 -13.29
CA THR A 245 -24.02 11.58 -13.64
C THR A 245 -25.17 12.49 -13.21
N GLN A 246 -24.88 13.77 -13.03
CA GLN A 246 -25.90 14.77 -12.77
C GLN A 246 -26.92 14.83 -13.92
N ASN A 247 -28.19 15.03 -13.55
CA ASN A 247 -29.31 15.22 -14.46
C ASN A 247 -30.06 16.50 -14.02
N PRO A 248 -30.42 17.43 -14.93
CA PRO A 248 -31.06 18.70 -14.56
C PRO A 248 -32.52 18.58 -14.08
N ILE A 249 -32.96 17.40 -13.67
CA ILE A 249 -34.33 17.15 -13.20
C ILE A 249 -34.28 16.99 -11.69
N ALA A 250 -34.88 17.93 -10.95
CA ALA A 250 -34.84 17.92 -9.49
C ALA A 250 -35.36 16.59 -8.89
N SER A 251 -36.49 16.07 -9.38
CA SER A 251 -37.09 14.81 -8.93
C SER A 251 -36.34 13.54 -9.31
N ASN A 252 -35.34 13.65 -10.19
CA ASN A 252 -34.47 12.54 -10.56
C ASN A 252 -33.09 13.08 -10.93
N PRO A 253 -32.29 13.50 -9.92
CA PRO A 253 -31.06 14.25 -10.12
C PRO A 253 -29.92 13.39 -10.68
N PHE A 254 -30.09 12.06 -10.73
CA PHE A 254 -29.05 11.12 -11.14
C PHE A 254 -29.47 10.29 -12.36
N ASN A 255 -28.71 10.44 -13.44
CA ASN A 255 -28.75 9.50 -14.54
C ASN A 255 -27.79 8.34 -14.25
N THR A 256 -28.34 7.16 -13.95
CA THR A 256 -27.54 5.96 -13.61
C THR A 256 -27.53 4.96 -14.75
N PHE A 257 -26.37 4.41 -15.06
CA PHE A 257 -26.21 3.40 -16.09
C PHE A 257 -25.05 2.44 -15.76
N ARG A 258 -25.13 1.22 -16.30
CA ARG A 258 -24.08 0.21 -16.16
C ARG A 258 -22.96 0.51 -17.15
N ALA A 259 -21.80 0.90 -16.64
CA ALA A 259 -20.64 1.22 -17.47
C ALA A 259 -19.81 -0.03 -17.80
N VAL A 260 -19.62 -0.91 -16.82
CA VAL A 260 -18.82 -2.12 -16.98
C VAL A 260 -19.62 -3.34 -16.50
N PRO A 261 -20.10 -4.20 -17.41
CA PRO A 261 -20.67 -5.49 -17.04
C PRO A 261 -19.55 -6.53 -16.78
N GLY A 262 -19.76 -7.41 -15.80
CA GLY A 262 -18.92 -8.60 -15.57
C GLY A 262 -17.69 -8.38 -14.69
N ILE A 263 -17.38 -7.13 -14.33
CA ILE A 263 -16.28 -6.76 -13.44
C ILE A 263 -16.87 -5.99 -12.25
N GLY A 264 -16.49 -6.37 -11.05
CA GLY A 264 -17.02 -5.86 -9.79
C GLY A 264 -16.16 -6.33 -8.62
N THR A 265 -16.66 -6.19 -7.40
CA THR A 265 -15.96 -6.71 -6.22
C THR A 265 -16.95 -7.12 -5.14
N ASP A 266 -16.73 -8.31 -4.59
CA ASP A 266 -17.33 -8.83 -3.37
C ASP A 266 -16.48 -8.51 -2.12
N LEU A 267 -15.37 -7.80 -2.29
CA LEU A 267 -14.42 -7.41 -1.26
C LEU A 267 -14.45 -5.89 -1.07
N PRO A 268 -15.50 -5.33 -0.42
CA PRO A 268 -15.68 -3.88 -0.33
C PRO A 268 -14.52 -3.16 0.37
N GLY A 269 -13.89 -3.78 1.37
CA GLY A 269 -12.72 -3.23 2.06
C GLY A 269 -11.45 -3.12 1.19
N SER A 270 -11.43 -3.79 0.02
CA SER A 270 -10.35 -3.68 -0.95
C SER A 270 -10.42 -2.43 -1.82
N ILE A 271 -11.53 -1.69 -1.78
CA ILE A 271 -11.72 -0.52 -2.63
C ILE A 271 -10.97 0.68 -2.05
N ALA A 272 -9.95 1.16 -2.75
CA ALA A 272 -9.27 2.42 -2.47
C ALA A 272 -9.68 3.49 -3.49
N ILE A 273 -9.80 4.72 -2.99
CA ILE A 273 -10.15 5.90 -3.79
C ILE A 273 -8.85 6.61 -4.20
N GLY A 274 -8.66 6.83 -5.50
CA GLY A 274 -7.64 7.72 -6.04
C GLY A 274 -8.25 8.95 -6.69
N ARG A 275 -7.41 9.76 -7.34
CA ARG A 275 -7.87 10.93 -8.10
C ARG A 275 -8.71 10.48 -9.31
N GLU A 276 -10.03 10.64 -9.22
CA GLU A 276 -11.01 10.25 -10.26
C GLU A 276 -10.91 8.76 -10.68
N LYS A 277 -10.48 7.90 -9.75
CA LYS A 277 -10.31 6.46 -9.98
C LYS A 277 -10.66 5.66 -8.73
N ILE A 278 -11.10 4.44 -8.93
CA ILE A 278 -11.17 3.42 -7.88
C ILE A 278 -10.21 2.28 -8.22
N ILE A 279 -9.62 1.69 -7.19
CA ILE A 279 -8.73 0.53 -7.31
C ILE A 279 -9.27 -0.53 -6.35
N PHE A 280 -9.46 -1.76 -6.81
CA PHE A 280 -10.03 -2.81 -5.98
C PHE A 280 -9.58 -4.20 -6.42
N VAL A 281 -9.77 -5.17 -5.53
CA VAL A 281 -9.55 -6.60 -5.82
C VAL A 281 -10.87 -7.21 -6.26
N ASP A 282 -10.89 -7.88 -7.41
CA ASP A 282 -12.03 -8.67 -7.89
C ASP A 282 -11.72 -10.16 -7.69
N SER A 283 -12.44 -10.81 -6.77
CA SER A 283 -12.26 -12.23 -6.49
C SER A 283 -12.62 -13.12 -7.68
N ARG A 284 -13.51 -12.65 -8.57
CA ARG A 284 -14.07 -13.44 -9.68
C ARG A 284 -13.11 -13.47 -10.87
N THR A 285 -12.60 -12.32 -11.25
CA THR A 285 -11.55 -12.23 -12.29
C THR A 285 -10.17 -12.59 -11.74
N ARG A 286 -10.05 -12.73 -10.42
CA ARG A 286 -8.82 -12.95 -9.67
C ARG A 286 -7.78 -11.90 -10.04
N ASP A 287 -8.13 -10.63 -10.01
CA ASP A 287 -7.18 -9.58 -10.39
C ASP A 287 -7.43 -8.29 -9.59
N VAL A 288 -6.41 -7.45 -9.58
CA VAL A 288 -6.49 -6.08 -9.05
C VAL A 288 -6.81 -5.16 -10.21
N ILE A 289 -7.92 -4.45 -10.10
CA ILE A 289 -8.51 -3.65 -11.16
C ILE A 289 -8.38 -2.17 -10.81
N VAL A 290 -7.90 -1.38 -11.76
CA VAL A 290 -7.96 0.08 -11.73
C VAL A 290 -9.02 0.53 -12.72
N TYR A 291 -9.98 1.31 -12.23
CA TYR A 291 -11.04 1.86 -13.05
C TYR A 291 -11.16 3.38 -12.89
N SER A 292 -11.12 4.07 -14.04
CA SER A 292 -11.41 5.49 -14.18
C SER A 292 -12.49 5.68 -15.24
N PRO A 293 -13.54 6.47 -14.98
CA PRO A 293 -14.55 6.79 -15.97
C PRO A 293 -13.92 7.34 -17.26
N GLY A 294 -14.36 6.84 -18.41
CA GLY A 294 -13.84 7.23 -19.73
C GLY A 294 -12.53 6.54 -20.16
N ASN A 295 -11.88 5.79 -19.28
CA ASN A 295 -10.66 5.02 -19.59
C ASN A 295 -10.94 3.52 -19.66
N PRO A 296 -10.15 2.75 -20.44
CA PRO A 296 -10.21 1.30 -20.41
C PRO A 296 -9.78 0.77 -19.04
N ILE A 297 -10.33 -0.38 -18.68
CA ILE A 297 -10.02 -1.09 -17.43
C ILE A 297 -8.57 -1.57 -17.47
N GLN A 298 -7.85 -1.38 -16.37
CA GLN A 298 -6.46 -1.81 -16.25
C GLN A 298 -6.36 -2.93 -15.19
N SER A 299 -5.80 -4.07 -15.60
CA SER A 299 -5.46 -5.19 -14.72
C SER A 299 -4.01 -5.08 -14.28
N ILE A 300 -3.73 -5.17 -12.98
CA ILE A 300 -2.36 -5.02 -12.44
C ILE A 300 -1.91 -6.14 -11.50
N GLY A 301 -2.79 -7.07 -11.11
CA GLY A 301 -2.53 -8.13 -10.13
C GLY A 301 -1.91 -9.42 -10.66
N SER A 302 -1.71 -9.58 -11.98
CA SER A 302 -1.21 -10.82 -12.58
C SER A 302 0.04 -11.46 -11.94
N PRO A 303 0.98 -10.74 -11.30
CA PRO A 303 2.14 -11.35 -10.65
C PRO A 303 1.88 -12.03 -9.29
N ILE A 304 0.80 -11.67 -8.58
CA ILE A 304 0.55 -12.08 -7.18
C ILE A 304 -0.93 -12.37 -6.87
N ARG A 305 -1.77 -12.43 -7.88
CA ARG A 305 -3.24 -12.46 -7.73
C ARG A 305 -3.70 -13.65 -6.92
N ASP A 306 -3.11 -14.82 -7.18
CA ASP A 306 -3.47 -16.05 -6.51
C ASP A 306 -3.03 -15.99 -5.04
N VAL A 307 -1.85 -15.43 -4.79
CA VAL A 307 -1.33 -15.26 -3.43
C VAL A 307 -2.16 -14.29 -2.59
N ILE A 308 -2.69 -13.19 -3.15
CA ILE A 308 -3.57 -12.29 -2.38
C ILE A 308 -4.85 -13.03 -2.00
N LEU A 309 -5.52 -13.64 -2.98
CA LEU A 309 -6.86 -14.20 -2.81
C LEU A 309 -6.86 -15.46 -1.95
N ASP A 310 -5.85 -16.31 -2.06
CA ASP A 310 -5.73 -17.54 -1.26
C ASP A 310 -5.56 -17.25 0.25
N ASN A 311 -5.21 -16.00 0.63
CA ASN A 311 -5.10 -15.58 2.03
C ASN A 311 -6.37 -14.93 2.59
N ILE A 312 -7.43 -14.74 1.78
CA ILE A 312 -8.67 -14.12 2.22
C ILE A 312 -9.59 -15.21 2.76
N THR A 313 -9.91 -15.18 4.06
CA THR A 313 -10.93 -16.06 4.65
C THR A 313 -12.19 -15.30 5.07
N ASP A 314 -12.05 -14.03 5.41
CA ASP A 314 -13.10 -13.08 5.74
C ASP A 314 -12.98 -11.80 4.87
N ALA A 315 -14.04 -11.50 4.13
CA ALA A 315 -14.10 -10.31 3.27
C ALA A 315 -14.12 -9.00 4.09
N GLU A 316 -14.60 -9.03 5.33
CA GLU A 316 -14.68 -7.84 6.20
C GLU A 316 -13.35 -7.48 6.87
N ALA A 317 -12.37 -8.39 6.85
CA ALA A 317 -11.05 -8.18 7.42
C ALA A 317 -10.07 -7.47 6.46
N ILE A 318 -10.53 -7.15 5.25
CA ILE A 318 -9.73 -6.48 4.23
C ILE A 318 -9.76 -4.97 4.44
N SER A 319 -8.57 -4.36 4.35
CA SER A 319 -8.41 -2.91 4.33
C SER A 319 -7.52 -2.53 3.16
N SER A 320 -7.76 -1.36 2.59
CA SER A 320 -6.94 -0.83 1.51
C SER A 320 -6.84 0.69 1.58
N THR A 321 -5.79 1.21 0.97
CA THR A 321 -5.59 2.65 0.81
C THR A 321 -4.79 2.92 -0.45
N TYR A 322 -4.88 4.15 -0.94
CA TYR A 322 -4.12 4.63 -2.09
C TYR A 322 -3.29 5.84 -1.68
N PHE A 323 -1.99 5.76 -1.97
CA PHE A 323 -1.02 6.78 -1.65
C PHE A 323 -0.67 7.58 -2.91
N GLU A 324 -1.27 8.76 -3.04
CA GLU A 324 -1.23 9.54 -4.27
C GLU A 324 0.17 10.03 -4.66
N SER A 325 1.03 10.37 -3.70
CA SER A 325 2.33 10.99 -3.98
C SER A 325 3.31 10.06 -4.71
N GLU A 326 3.21 8.74 -4.50
CA GLU A 326 4.05 7.73 -5.17
C GLU A 326 3.24 6.82 -6.12
N ASP A 327 1.93 7.07 -6.28
CA ASP A 327 0.99 6.26 -7.08
C ASP A 327 1.00 4.78 -6.65
N GLU A 328 0.93 4.56 -5.33
CA GLU A 328 0.99 3.23 -4.71
C GLU A 328 -0.38 2.82 -4.14
N TYR A 329 -0.83 1.62 -4.47
CA TYR A 329 -2.00 0.99 -3.88
C TYR A 329 -1.57 -0.04 -2.84
N PHE A 330 -2.19 0.03 -1.66
CA PHE A 330 -1.94 -0.86 -0.54
C PHE A 330 -3.19 -1.68 -0.26
N VAL A 331 -3.04 -2.99 -0.13
CA VAL A 331 -4.12 -3.90 0.26
C VAL A 331 -3.64 -4.88 1.32
N THR A 332 -4.47 -5.12 2.32
CA THR A 332 -4.09 -5.93 3.47
C THR A 332 -5.26 -6.71 4.04
N ILE A 333 -4.95 -7.84 4.67
CA ILE A 333 -5.90 -8.77 5.29
C ILE A 333 -5.52 -8.89 6.76
N THR A 334 -6.38 -8.38 7.65
CA THR A 334 -6.05 -8.11 9.05
C THR A 334 -6.30 -9.28 10.02
N GLU A 335 -6.55 -10.48 9.50
CA GLU A 335 -6.88 -11.68 10.29
C GLU A 335 -5.67 -12.28 11.04
N SER A 336 -4.48 -12.07 10.51
CA SER A 336 -3.25 -12.67 11.04
C SER A 336 -2.57 -11.77 12.07
N ALA A 337 -1.96 -12.37 13.09
CA ALA A 337 -1.10 -11.64 14.04
C ALA A 337 0.09 -10.95 13.34
N THR A 338 0.58 -11.50 12.24
CA THR A 338 1.51 -10.81 11.33
C THR A 338 0.82 -10.61 10.00
N VAL A 339 0.46 -9.37 9.73
CA VAL A 339 -0.31 -8.97 8.57
C VAL A 339 0.63 -8.70 7.39
N LYS A 340 0.28 -9.22 6.21
CA LYS A 340 0.94 -8.87 4.96
C LYS A 340 0.23 -7.66 4.35
N VAL A 341 0.98 -6.60 4.10
CA VAL A 341 0.51 -5.42 3.38
C VAL A 341 1.09 -5.48 1.99
N TRP A 342 0.27 -5.83 1.00
CA TRP A 342 0.67 -5.87 -0.40
C TRP A 342 0.67 -4.46 -0.96
N VAL A 343 1.71 -4.12 -1.71
CA VAL A 343 1.88 -2.79 -2.29
C VAL A 343 2.20 -2.94 -3.76
N VAL A 344 1.48 -2.22 -4.61
CA VAL A 344 1.78 -2.06 -6.03
C VAL A 344 1.99 -0.60 -6.35
N ASN A 345 3.05 -0.31 -7.07
CA ASN A 345 3.17 0.98 -7.74
C ASN A 345 2.45 0.89 -9.08
N ILE A 346 1.36 1.65 -9.26
CA ILE A 346 0.47 1.53 -10.42
C ILE A 346 1.20 1.91 -11.71
N LYS A 347 2.08 2.91 -11.66
CA LYS A 347 2.88 3.35 -12.80
C LYS A 347 3.86 2.28 -13.29
N SER A 348 4.49 1.51 -12.40
CA SER A 348 5.45 0.48 -12.79
C SER A 348 4.84 -0.93 -12.87
N GLY A 349 3.68 -1.17 -12.27
CA GLY A 349 3.06 -2.49 -12.15
C GLY A 349 3.83 -3.45 -11.25
N VAL A 350 4.69 -2.92 -10.37
CA VAL A 350 5.63 -3.72 -9.58
C VAL A 350 5.08 -3.97 -8.19
N TRP A 351 5.11 -5.23 -7.77
CA TRP A 351 4.60 -5.69 -6.48
C TRP A 351 5.69 -5.92 -5.44
N GLN A 352 5.34 -5.65 -4.19
CA GLN A 352 6.09 -5.99 -2.99
C GLN A 352 5.12 -6.20 -1.83
N TYR A 353 5.62 -6.68 -0.69
CA TYR A 353 4.83 -6.68 0.53
C TYR A 353 5.64 -6.32 1.77
N ASP A 354 4.94 -5.79 2.77
CA ASP A 354 5.45 -5.59 4.11
C ASP A 354 4.86 -6.62 5.07
N GLU A 355 5.62 -6.93 6.12
CA GLU A 355 5.07 -7.61 7.30
C GLU A 355 4.93 -6.61 8.42
N VAL A 356 3.71 -6.47 8.91
CA VAL A 356 3.37 -5.59 10.02
C VAL A 356 2.64 -6.39 11.09
N PRO A 357 3.18 -6.50 12.31
CA PRO A 357 2.53 -7.23 13.38
C PRO A 357 1.32 -6.45 13.91
N ASN A 358 0.21 -7.15 14.18
CA ASN A 358 -0.99 -6.63 14.86
C ASN A 358 -1.62 -5.39 14.19
N LEU A 359 -1.53 -5.29 12.86
CA LEU A 359 -2.16 -4.22 12.09
C LEU A 359 -3.68 -4.45 12.01
N THR A 360 -4.45 -3.41 12.24
CA THR A 360 -5.93 -3.44 12.15
C THR A 360 -6.50 -2.44 11.16
N SER A 361 -5.78 -1.34 10.86
CA SER A 361 -6.18 -0.39 9.82
C SER A 361 -4.98 0.18 9.08
N LEU A 362 -5.21 0.59 7.83
CA LEU A 362 -4.23 1.30 7.03
C LEU A 362 -4.94 2.41 6.24
N ASP A 363 -4.58 3.66 6.53
CA ASP A 363 -5.28 4.83 6.02
C ASP A 363 -4.29 5.86 5.47
N SER A 364 -4.65 6.54 4.38
CA SER A 364 -3.89 7.68 3.86
C SER A 364 -4.54 8.97 4.36
N LEU A 365 -3.82 9.74 5.19
CA LEU A 365 -4.29 10.98 5.78
C LEU A 365 -3.52 12.19 5.22
N THR A 366 -4.05 13.37 5.44
CA THR A 366 -3.46 14.66 5.15
C THR A 366 -2.45 15.01 6.26
N GLY A 367 -1.18 15.05 5.87
CA GLY A 367 -0.12 15.68 6.64
C GLY A 367 0.19 17.08 6.11
N PHE A 368 0.96 17.81 6.89
CA PHE A 368 1.52 19.10 6.48
C PHE A 368 3.05 19.02 6.52
N SER A 369 3.70 19.65 5.56
CA SER A 369 5.13 19.95 5.66
C SER A 369 5.37 20.74 6.94
N SER A 370 6.50 20.50 7.62
CA SER A 370 6.93 21.34 8.74
C SER A 370 6.88 22.81 8.33
N TYR A 371 6.04 23.58 8.99
CA TYR A 371 5.94 25.02 8.83
C TYR A 371 5.86 25.63 10.23
N THR A 372 6.44 26.81 10.39
CA THR A 372 6.29 27.60 11.60
C THR A 372 5.32 28.71 11.23
N SER A 373 4.09 28.65 11.74
CA SER A 373 3.20 29.80 11.66
C SER A 373 3.74 30.91 12.57
N PHE A 374 3.43 32.17 12.25
CA PHE A 374 3.78 33.29 13.14
C PHE A 374 3.12 33.15 14.52
N ASP A 375 1.95 32.50 14.58
CA ASP A 375 1.19 32.29 15.81
C ASP A 375 1.79 31.19 16.70
N ASP A 376 2.54 30.23 16.11
CA ASP A 376 3.24 29.16 16.84
C ASP A 376 4.67 29.54 17.26
N ALA A 377 5.12 30.77 16.94
CA ALA A 377 6.45 31.25 17.31
C ALA A 377 6.52 31.57 18.82
N THR A 378 6.91 30.59 19.63
CA THR A 378 7.18 30.80 21.06
C THR A 378 8.64 31.20 21.29
N GLY A 379 8.88 32.30 22.02
CA GLY A 379 10.24 32.74 22.39
C GLY A 379 10.39 34.25 22.52
N THR A 380 11.59 34.73 22.85
CA THR A 380 11.92 36.16 22.75
C THR A 380 12.45 36.48 21.36
N PHE A 381 12.21 37.70 20.86
CA PHE A 381 12.66 38.16 19.53
C PHE A 381 14.17 37.94 19.28
N ASN A 382 14.96 37.94 20.37
CA ASN A 382 16.41 37.71 20.34
C ASN A 382 16.83 36.24 20.14
N ALA A 383 15.92 35.27 20.30
CA ALA A 383 16.17 33.85 20.11
C ALA A 383 15.71 33.32 18.74
N ALA A 384 14.95 34.12 17.98
CA ALA A 384 14.53 33.76 16.63
C ALA A 384 15.73 33.93 15.66
N SER A 385 16.20 32.81 15.11
CA SER A 385 17.17 32.81 14.00
C SER A 385 16.47 32.38 12.71
N GLY A 386 16.57 33.21 11.67
CA GLY A 386 15.88 33.02 10.38
C GLY A 386 15.66 34.35 9.66
N THR A 387 15.37 34.30 8.36
CA THR A 387 14.91 35.47 7.58
C THR A 387 13.38 35.55 7.65
N PHE A 388 12.80 36.75 7.68
CA PHE A 388 11.34 36.96 7.66
C PHE A 388 10.66 36.26 6.47
N ASP A 389 11.36 36.15 5.34
CA ASP A 389 10.89 35.45 4.14
C ASP A 389 10.73 33.93 4.32
N ALA A 390 11.34 33.34 5.36
CA ALA A 390 11.17 31.91 5.68
C ALA A 390 10.00 31.65 6.65
N ALA A 391 9.42 32.70 7.26
CA ALA A 391 8.40 32.61 8.32
C ALA A 391 6.95 32.79 7.81
N SER A 392 6.74 32.84 6.50
CA SER A 392 5.38 32.88 5.94
C SER A 392 5.33 32.06 4.65
N VAL A 393 5.01 30.78 4.80
CA VAL A 393 4.64 29.91 3.69
C VAL A 393 3.45 29.09 4.15
N THR A 394 2.37 29.11 3.36
CA THR A 394 1.21 28.24 3.55
C THR A 394 1.70 26.79 3.64
N PRO A 395 1.25 25.99 4.62
CA PRO A 395 1.69 24.61 4.75
C PRO A 395 1.41 23.82 3.49
N VAL A 396 2.41 23.09 3.00
CA VAL A 396 2.21 22.17 1.88
C VAL A 396 1.53 20.93 2.42
N VAL A 397 0.35 20.62 1.89
CA VAL A 397 -0.38 19.38 2.16
C VAL A 397 0.37 18.21 1.53
N VAL A 398 0.70 17.20 2.33
CA VAL A 398 1.40 15.99 1.89
C VAL A 398 0.64 14.77 2.41
N PRO A 399 0.31 13.77 1.58
CA PRO A 399 -0.33 12.55 2.07
C PRO A 399 0.64 11.78 2.98
N VAL A 400 0.11 11.16 4.02
CA VAL A 400 0.84 10.36 5.01
C VAL A 400 0.12 9.04 5.22
N LEU A 401 0.84 7.93 5.09
CA LEU A 401 0.34 6.60 5.44
C LEU A 401 0.38 6.42 6.96
N VAL A 402 -0.79 6.15 7.54
CA VAL A 402 -0.98 5.89 8.96
C VAL A 402 -1.43 4.45 9.16
N TYR A 403 -0.72 3.77 10.06
CA TYR A 403 -0.90 2.38 10.44
C TYR A 403 -1.60 2.33 11.80
N GLY A 404 -2.80 1.77 11.84
CA GLY A 404 -3.57 1.55 13.06
C GLY A 404 -3.37 0.13 13.58
N TYR A 405 -3.11 -0.01 14.87
CA TYR A 405 -2.81 -1.30 15.51
C TYR A 405 -3.93 -1.74 16.46
N SER A 406 -3.97 -3.05 16.75
CA SER A 406 -4.91 -3.64 17.71
C SER A 406 -4.82 -3.07 19.12
N THR A 407 -3.65 -2.53 19.49
CA THR A 407 -3.39 -1.87 20.78
C THR A 407 -3.78 -0.39 20.81
N GLY A 408 -4.43 0.11 19.76
CA GLY A 408 -4.77 1.52 19.60
C GLY A 408 -3.61 2.43 19.21
N LEU A 409 -2.40 1.89 19.06
CA LEU A 409 -1.23 2.63 18.60
C LEU A 409 -1.44 3.10 17.16
N LEU A 410 -0.99 4.31 16.88
CA LEU A 410 -0.95 4.89 15.54
C LEU A 410 0.50 5.18 15.20
N LEU A 411 0.99 4.62 14.10
CA LEU A 411 2.32 4.89 13.58
C LEU A 411 2.22 5.44 12.15
N LYS A 412 3.20 6.23 11.73
CA LYS A 412 3.35 6.70 10.35
C LYS A 412 4.68 6.27 9.78
N GLU A 413 4.74 6.08 8.47
CA GLU A 413 6.03 5.94 7.78
C GLU A 413 6.87 7.22 7.96
N ASP A 414 8.14 7.04 8.28
CA ASP A 414 9.05 8.14 8.56
C ASP A 414 10.45 7.81 8.07
N SER A 415 10.93 8.60 7.10
CA SER A 415 12.23 8.41 6.46
C SER A 415 13.43 8.63 7.37
N SER A 416 13.24 9.22 8.54
CA SER A 416 14.30 9.46 9.53
C SER A 416 14.54 8.29 10.47
N VAL A 417 13.63 7.30 10.50
CA VAL A 417 13.71 6.14 11.39
C VAL A 417 13.90 4.83 10.61
N GLN A 418 14.59 3.88 11.22
CA GLN A 418 14.90 2.57 10.61
C GLN A 418 14.15 1.40 11.24
N GLN A 419 13.41 1.67 12.31
CA GLN A 419 12.65 0.72 13.12
C GLN A 419 11.18 1.12 13.15
N ASP A 420 10.31 0.17 13.44
CA ASP A 420 8.88 0.42 13.65
C ASP A 420 8.65 0.61 15.15
N ASN A 421 8.58 1.85 15.61
CA ASN A 421 8.41 2.19 17.03
C ASN A 421 9.41 1.45 17.94
N SER A 422 10.70 1.56 17.62
CA SER A 422 11.81 0.88 18.30
C SER A 422 11.84 -0.65 18.16
N VAL A 423 11.03 -1.23 17.27
CA VAL A 423 11.06 -2.66 16.93
C VAL A 423 11.72 -2.85 15.57
N ASP A 424 12.72 -3.73 15.52
CA ASP A 424 13.39 -4.10 14.27
C ASP A 424 12.44 -4.91 13.37
N TYR A 425 12.57 -4.69 12.06
CA TYR A 425 11.95 -5.52 11.05
C TYR A 425 13.00 -6.00 10.05
N THR A 426 12.74 -7.16 9.45
CA THR A 426 13.67 -7.79 8.52
C THR A 426 13.32 -7.44 7.07
N PHE A 427 14.23 -6.78 6.38
CA PHE A 427 14.26 -6.69 4.92
C PHE A 427 14.72 -8.03 4.34
N GLU A 428 14.04 -8.52 3.32
CA GLU A 428 14.46 -9.71 2.59
C GLU A 428 14.16 -9.58 1.09
N LEU A 429 15.21 -9.68 0.28
CA LEU A 429 15.16 -9.74 -1.18
C LEU A 429 15.70 -11.09 -1.64
N ARG A 430 14.89 -11.89 -2.33
CA ARG A 430 15.31 -13.18 -2.92
C ARG A 430 15.33 -13.09 -4.44
N SER A 431 16.42 -13.56 -5.03
CA SER A 431 16.54 -13.68 -6.48
C SER A 431 15.58 -14.71 -7.05
N LYS A 432 15.48 -14.75 -8.37
CA LYS A 432 15.00 -15.94 -9.06
C LYS A 432 15.84 -17.19 -8.76
N GLU A 433 15.31 -18.33 -9.16
CA GLU A 433 16.06 -19.57 -9.18
C GLU A 433 16.87 -19.72 -10.48
N PHE A 434 18.19 -19.80 -10.36
CA PHE A 434 19.05 -20.19 -11.47
C PHE A 434 19.16 -21.71 -11.47
N LYS A 435 18.36 -22.36 -12.33
CA LYS A 435 18.27 -23.81 -12.46
C LYS A 435 18.89 -24.30 -13.76
N THR A 436 19.70 -25.36 -13.68
CA THR A 436 20.20 -26.10 -14.83
C THR A 436 19.68 -27.53 -14.83
N ILE A 437 19.27 -28.01 -16.01
CA ILE A 437 18.56 -29.29 -16.16
C ILE A 437 19.52 -30.48 -16.19
N LYS A 438 20.69 -30.34 -16.82
CA LYS A 438 21.55 -31.49 -17.17
C LYS A 438 22.83 -31.60 -16.34
N GLU A 439 23.44 -30.48 -16.00
CA GLU A 439 24.77 -30.46 -15.37
C GLU A 439 24.85 -29.44 -14.23
N ASP A 440 25.75 -29.67 -13.29
CA ASP A 440 26.04 -28.71 -12.24
C ASP A 440 26.79 -27.52 -12.84
N ILE A 441 26.36 -26.31 -12.49
CA ILE A 441 27.13 -25.10 -12.75
C ILE A 441 28.08 -24.83 -11.59
N VAL A 442 29.27 -24.33 -11.92
CA VAL A 442 30.22 -23.82 -10.94
C VAL A 442 30.12 -22.30 -10.94
N ILE A 443 29.39 -21.76 -9.97
CA ILE A 443 29.32 -20.32 -9.73
C ILE A 443 30.64 -19.89 -9.11
N THR A 444 31.22 -18.81 -9.61
CA THR A 444 32.50 -18.28 -9.11
C THR A 444 32.31 -16.99 -8.33
N ARG A 445 31.32 -16.17 -8.70
CA ARG A 445 31.09 -14.87 -8.10
C ARG A 445 29.60 -14.53 -8.01
N ILE A 446 29.22 -13.92 -6.88
CA ILE A 446 27.96 -13.19 -6.72
C ILE A 446 28.33 -11.78 -6.26
N LEU A 447 27.83 -10.77 -6.97
CA LEU A 447 28.07 -9.36 -6.73
C LEU A 447 26.73 -8.64 -6.59
N ILE A 448 26.54 -7.91 -5.51
CA ILE A 448 25.38 -7.04 -5.29
C ILE A 448 25.85 -5.59 -5.21
N GLU A 449 25.28 -4.73 -6.04
CA GLU A 449 25.52 -3.28 -6.00
C GLU A 449 24.51 -2.60 -5.07
N TYR A 450 25.02 -1.78 -4.15
CA TYR A 450 24.18 -1.06 -3.20
C TYR A 450 24.69 0.36 -2.95
N GLN A 451 23.79 1.23 -2.49
CA GLN A 451 24.10 2.56 -1.99
C GLN A 451 23.41 2.77 -0.65
N ALA A 452 24.19 2.99 0.41
CA ALA A 452 23.64 3.25 1.73
C ALA A 452 23.49 4.75 2.00
N THR A 453 22.33 5.14 2.51
CA THR A 453 22.08 6.48 3.06
C THR A 453 22.30 6.48 4.58
N VAL A 454 22.02 5.37 5.26
CA VAL A 454 22.39 5.17 6.66
C VAL A 454 23.14 3.85 6.84
N SER A 455 24.20 3.91 7.65
CA SER A 455 25.02 2.75 8.01
C SER A 455 24.19 1.68 8.73
N GLY A 456 24.51 0.42 8.47
CA GLY A 456 23.89 -0.77 9.03
C GLY A 456 24.60 -2.03 8.54
N SER A 457 23.94 -3.19 8.60
CA SER A 457 24.51 -4.48 8.22
C SER A 457 23.68 -5.16 7.13
N ILE A 458 24.35 -5.51 6.03
CA ILE A 458 23.75 -6.31 4.96
C ILE A 458 24.38 -7.69 4.95
N ILE A 459 23.55 -8.73 4.91
CA ILE A 459 23.97 -10.12 4.82
C ILE A 459 23.59 -10.67 3.44
N LEU A 460 24.60 -11.10 2.68
CA LEU A 460 24.44 -11.85 1.44
C LEU A 460 24.48 -13.35 1.75
N GLN A 461 23.40 -14.05 1.39
CA GLN A 461 23.27 -15.49 1.56
C GLN A 461 22.98 -16.17 0.22
N TYR A 462 23.29 -17.45 0.11
CA TYR A 462 22.99 -18.26 -1.06
C TYR A 462 22.40 -19.62 -0.64
N SER A 463 21.55 -20.16 -1.50
CA SER A 463 20.95 -21.48 -1.39
C SER A 463 21.40 -22.37 -2.56
N ARG A 464 21.49 -23.68 -2.31
CA ARG A 464 21.82 -24.70 -3.32
C ARG A 464 20.65 -25.65 -3.60
N ASP A 465 19.49 -25.38 -3.02
CA ASP A 465 18.34 -26.27 -2.93
C ASP A 465 17.01 -25.51 -3.15
N GLY A 466 17.03 -24.50 -4.02
CA GLY A 466 15.83 -23.74 -4.39
C GLY A 466 15.24 -22.92 -3.24
N GLY A 467 16.08 -22.40 -2.35
CA GLY A 467 15.66 -21.52 -1.25
C GLY A 467 15.24 -22.23 0.05
N THR A 468 15.45 -23.55 0.15
CA THR A 468 15.10 -24.32 1.35
C THR A 468 16.10 -24.09 2.48
N THR A 469 17.40 -24.17 2.18
CA THR A 469 18.48 -23.88 3.13
C THR A 469 19.36 -22.74 2.66
N TRP A 470 19.78 -21.89 3.59
CA TRP A 470 20.55 -20.68 3.30
C TRP A 470 21.90 -20.70 4.00
N LYS A 471 22.96 -20.45 3.23
CA LYS A 471 24.33 -20.31 3.75
C LYS A 471 24.75 -18.86 3.66
N THR A 472 25.26 -18.32 4.76
CA THR A 472 25.86 -16.98 4.76
C THR A 472 27.11 -16.98 3.89
N GLY A 473 27.10 -16.14 2.86
CA GLY A 473 28.24 -15.90 1.99
C GLY A 473 29.11 -14.78 2.52
N LYS A 474 28.50 -13.64 2.85
CA LYS A 474 29.22 -12.46 3.35
C LYS A 474 28.31 -11.57 4.17
N THR A 475 28.86 -10.97 5.23
CA THR A 475 28.25 -9.87 5.97
C THR A 475 29.08 -8.62 5.75
N VAL A 476 28.43 -7.50 5.48
CA VAL A 476 29.09 -6.21 5.22
C VAL A 476 28.40 -5.13 6.03
N THR A 477 29.19 -4.41 6.83
CA THR A 477 28.76 -3.12 7.40
C THR A 477 28.76 -2.07 6.28
N THR A 478 27.62 -1.43 6.07
CA THR A 478 27.44 -0.47 4.99
C THR A 478 28.12 0.86 5.33
N ASN A 479 28.70 1.49 4.32
CA ASN A 479 29.27 2.83 4.44
C ASN A 479 28.47 3.78 3.56
N THR A 480 28.19 4.98 4.06
CA THR A 480 27.32 5.95 3.37
C THR A 480 28.04 6.69 2.24
N GLY A 481 27.26 7.29 1.35
CA GLY A 481 27.72 8.35 0.44
C GLY A 481 28.33 7.93 -0.90
N LYS A 482 28.54 6.64 -1.16
CA LYS A 482 28.97 6.13 -2.49
C LYS A 482 28.34 4.77 -2.79
N VAL A 483 28.22 4.45 -4.08
CA VAL A 483 27.88 3.09 -4.53
C VAL A 483 29.00 2.13 -4.13
N ARG A 484 28.63 0.96 -3.62
CA ARG A 484 29.52 -0.09 -3.12
C ARG A 484 29.02 -1.45 -3.57
N GLU A 485 29.88 -2.45 -3.42
CA GLU A 485 29.60 -3.81 -3.87
C GLU A 485 29.81 -4.83 -2.75
N ILE A 486 28.85 -5.74 -2.60
CA ILE A 486 29.00 -6.96 -1.79
C ILE A 486 29.43 -8.07 -2.74
N ARG A 487 30.72 -8.42 -2.71
CA ARG A 487 31.29 -9.51 -3.51
C ARG A 487 31.49 -10.77 -2.68
N LEU A 488 30.86 -11.86 -3.09
CA LEU A 488 31.17 -13.24 -2.70
C LEU A 488 31.97 -13.88 -3.84
N LYS A 489 33.23 -14.24 -3.61
CA LYS A 489 34.04 -15.04 -4.53
C LYS A 489 34.23 -16.43 -3.95
N LYS A 490 33.47 -17.39 -4.45
CA LYS A 490 33.50 -18.77 -3.97
C LYS A 490 33.05 -19.70 -5.08
N GLN A 491 33.79 -20.78 -5.30
CA GLN A 491 33.34 -21.85 -6.19
C GLN A 491 32.21 -22.63 -5.53
N ILE A 492 31.02 -22.53 -6.11
CA ILE A 492 29.82 -23.23 -5.65
C ILE A 492 29.33 -24.10 -6.80
N ARG A 493 29.50 -25.42 -6.65
CA ARG A 493 28.94 -26.41 -7.58
C ARG A 493 27.52 -26.74 -7.16
N THR A 494 26.55 -26.47 -8.04
CA THR A 494 25.12 -26.73 -7.78
C THR A 494 24.33 -26.77 -9.10
N ARG A 495 23.16 -27.42 -9.08
CA ARG A 495 22.18 -27.36 -10.19
C ARG A 495 21.15 -26.25 -10.00
N ARG A 496 20.96 -25.82 -8.75
CA ARG A 496 19.98 -24.82 -8.34
C ARG A 496 20.71 -23.78 -7.51
N LEU A 497 20.61 -22.51 -7.88
CA LEU A 497 21.14 -21.41 -7.09
C LEU A 497 20.04 -20.39 -6.86
N MET A 498 19.95 -19.92 -5.62
CA MET A 498 19.29 -18.65 -5.30
C MET A 498 20.22 -17.84 -4.42
N TRP A 499 20.17 -16.53 -4.53
CA TRP A 499 20.79 -15.64 -3.57
C TRP A 499 19.71 -14.81 -2.88
N ARG A 500 20.01 -14.38 -1.66
CA ARG A 500 19.17 -13.42 -0.95
C ARG A 500 20.00 -12.41 -0.20
N VAL A 501 19.42 -11.24 -0.04
CA VAL A 501 19.95 -10.15 0.77
C VAL A 501 18.99 -9.94 1.93
N THR A 502 19.52 -9.96 3.16
CA THR A 502 18.76 -9.71 4.38
C THR A 502 19.42 -8.62 5.21
N ALA A 503 18.61 -7.78 5.85
CA ALA A 503 19.06 -6.74 6.77
C ALA A 503 17.99 -6.43 7.83
N THR A 504 18.43 -6.08 9.04
CA THR A 504 17.54 -5.63 10.13
C THR A 504 17.70 -4.15 10.45
N ASP A 505 18.81 -3.55 10.02
CA ASP A 505 19.19 -2.15 10.24
C ASP A 505 19.73 -1.50 8.96
N GLY A 506 20.03 -0.20 9.06
CA GLY A 506 20.51 0.61 7.95
C GLY A 506 19.41 1.06 6.99
N GLN A 507 19.78 1.98 6.10
CA GLN A 507 18.93 2.43 5.01
C GLN A 507 19.75 2.41 3.72
N PHE A 508 19.30 1.65 2.73
CA PHE A 508 20.05 1.41 1.51
C PHE A 508 19.15 1.09 0.31
N ASP A 509 19.69 1.39 -0.86
CA ASP A 509 19.17 1.00 -2.16
C ASP A 509 19.99 -0.17 -2.70
N ILE A 510 19.32 -1.21 -3.19
CA ILE A 510 19.89 -2.24 -4.06
C ILE A 510 19.70 -1.78 -5.50
N LEU A 511 20.80 -1.66 -6.22
CA LEU A 511 20.82 -1.15 -7.60
C LEU A 511 20.79 -2.28 -8.61
N GLY A 512 21.55 -3.35 -8.37
CA GLY A 512 21.65 -4.46 -9.30
C GLY A 512 22.49 -5.60 -8.75
N TYR A 513 22.62 -6.64 -9.56
CA TYR A 513 23.47 -7.79 -9.25
C TYR A 513 24.11 -8.40 -10.50
N GLU A 514 25.19 -9.13 -10.27
CA GLU A 514 25.88 -9.97 -11.24
C GLU A 514 26.17 -11.35 -10.61
N VAL A 515 25.85 -12.42 -11.33
CA VAL A 515 26.22 -13.80 -10.99
C VAL A 515 27.09 -14.36 -12.11
N ASP A 516 28.27 -14.85 -11.76
CA ASP A 516 29.20 -15.44 -12.73
C ASP A 516 29.38 -16.93 -12.53
N ILE A 517 29.60 -17.60 -13.66
CA ILE A 517 29.92 -19.02 -13.74
C ILE A 517 31.27 -19.25 -14.41
N SER A 518 31.90 -20.35 -14.02
CA SER A 518 33.07 -20.89 -14.70
C SER A 518 32.60 -21.83 -15.81
N VAL A 519 32.83 -21.46 -17.07
CA VAL A 519 32.63 -22.37 -18.20
C VAL A 519 33.94 -23.10 -18.45
N GLY A 520 34.09 -24.29 -17.88
CA GLY A 520 35.33 -25.05 -18.05
C GLY A 520 35.52 -26.14 -17.01
N GLY A 521 35.03 -27.31 -17.35
CA GLY A 521 35.32 -28.55 -16.65
C GLY A 521 34.44 -29.64 -17.25
N GLU A 522 34.77 -30.10 -18.46
CA GLU A 522 34.33 -31.43 -18.89
C GLU A 522 34.53 -32.35 -17.69
N SER A 523 33.45 -32.96 -17.20
CA SER A 523 33.61 -34.14 -16.36
C SER A 523 34.26 -35.17 -17.27
N LYS A 524 35.57 -35.34 -17.15
CA LYS A 524 36.17 -36.60 -17.56
C LYS A 524 35.62 -37.64 -16.60
N GLY A 525 34.51 -38.25 -17.01
CA GLY A 525 34.09 -39.52 -16.47
C GLY A 525 35.20 -40.53 -16.70
N GLU A 526 35.48 -41.26 -15.62
CA GLU A 526 36.20 -42.54 -15.48
C GLU A 526 37.48 -42.76 -16.29
#